data_AF-A0A956AXZ5-F1
#
_entry.id   AF-A0A956AXZ5-F1
#
_cell.length_a   1.000
_cell.length_b   1.000
_cell.length_c   1.000
_cell.angle_alpha   90.00
_cell.angle_beta   90.00
_cell.angle_gamma   90.00
#
_symmetry.space_group_name_H-M   'P 1'
#
loop_
_entity.id
_entity.type
_entity.pdbx_description
1 polymer ?
#
loop_
_entity_poly.entity_id
_entity_poly.type
_entity_poly.pdbx_seq_one_letter_code
_entity_poly.pdbx_strand_id
1 'polypeptide(L)'
;AVQDGFQLYLHGFVVSADGRWAVVQQGMQARGRYARRYHWLSEGLRSFVDDPHAAVEGAPRQQPIRNLADARARDARADMLQWVHAGPDRATDALRELQGAPHATHLRLPADHAVHARHIDERRFHATLAAAAKADPADFEALLLTPGLGARTLEALALVSEVIHGAPSRFSDPARFALAHGGKDGHPFPVPTRVYDATLRVMRDAVQAARLGQDDKLAAIKALDTEARRLEGVVAGQGVQAWLDGERRRSWRYGGRTVTWWAQPASPSRPAPTPQPRLPGF
;
A
#
# COMPACT_ATOMS: atom_id res chain seq x y z
N ALA A 1 11.85 -11.75 22.07
CA ALA A 1 10.91 -12.21 21.02
C ALA A 1 10.03 -11.06 20.50
N VAL A 2 9.47 -10.22 21.37
CA VAL A 2 8.85 -8.95 20.95
C VAL A 2 9.91 -7.86 20.84
N GLN A 3 9.94 -7.14 19.73
CA GLN A 3 10.77 -5.96 19.47
C GLN A 3 9.86 -4.79 19.15
N ASP A 4 9.54 -4.00 20.15
CA ASP A 4 8.60 -2.88 20.08
C ASP A 4 9.18 -1.55 20.59
N GLY A 5 10.47 -1.54 20.94
CA GLY A 5 11.20 -0.36 21.41
C GLY A 5 11.00 -0.04 22.89
N PHE A 6 10.39 -0.92 23.68
CA PHE A 6 10.32 -0.80 25.15
C PHE A 6 11.41 -1.66 25.79
N GLN A 7 12.13 -1.09 26.76
CA GLN A 7 13.08 -1.85 27.57
C GLN A 7 12.43 -2.23 28.88
N LEU A 8 12.45 -3.52 29.21
CA LEU A 8 11.94 -4.03 30.48
C LEU A 8 12.73 -3.43 31.64
N TYR A 9 12.02 -2.87 32.61
CA TYR A 9 12.60 -2.32 33.82
C TYR A 9 11.93 -2.83 35.10
N LEU A 10 10.78 -3.51 34.96
CA LEU A 10 10.09 -4.18 36.06
C LEU A 10 9.69 -5.59 35.62
N HIS A 11 9.91 -6.55 36.51
CA HIS A 11 9.49 -7.94 36.34
C HIS A 11 8.91 -8.44 37.67
N GLY A 12 7.62 -8.75 37.67
CA GLY A 12 6.92 -9.36 38.81
C GLY A 12 6.50 -10.78 38.46
N PHE A 13 6.85 -11.74 39.30
CA PHE A 13 6.47 -13.13 39.19
C PHE A 13 5.65 -13.52 40.42
N VAL A 14 4.44 -14.02 40.21
CA VAL A 14 3.52 -14.46 41.27
C VAL A 14 3.24 -15.94 41.06
N VAL A 15 3.31 -16.73 42.14
CA VAL A 15 3.01 -18.16 42.14
C VAL A 15 2.06 -18.49 43.27
N SER A 16 1.07 -19.36 43.00
CA SER A 16 0.12 -19.87 43.97
C SER A 16 0.54 -21.25 44.49
N ALA A 17 -0.04 -21.68 45.62
CA ALA A 17 0.29 -22.95 46.24
C ALA A 17 -0.05 -24.19 45.38
N ASP A 18 -1.00 -24.05 44.46
CA ASP A 18 -1.38 -25.08 43.48
C ASP A 18 -0.53 -25.03 42.19
N GLY A 19 0.55 -24.23 42.18
CA GLY A 19 1.54 -24.21 41.10
C GLY A 19 1.19 -23.34 39.90
N ARG A 20 0.06 -22.61 39.93
CA ARG A 20 -0.25 -21.60 38.92
C ARG A 20 0.65 -20.39 39.12
N TRP A 21 1.06 -19.77 38.02
CA TRP A 21 1.88 -18.57 38.03
C TRP A 21 1.36 -17.50 37.06
N ALA A 22 1.74 -16.26 37.36
CA ALA A 22 1.51 -15.09 36.52
C ALA A 22 2.78 -14.23 36.49
N VAL A 23 3.09 -13.66 35.32
CA VAL A 23 4.16 -12.69 35.16
C VAL A 23 3.59 -11.37 34.69
N VAL A 24 3.94 -10.29 35.38
CA VAL A 24 3.65 -8.92 34.96
C VAL A 24 4.97 -8.21 34.74
N GLN A 25 5.24 -7.86 33.49
CA GLN A 25 6.45 -7.14 33.10
C GLN A 25 6.08 -5.74 32.66
N GLN A 26 6.90 -4.75 33.03
CA GLN A 26 6.74 -3.37 32.56
C GLN A 26 7.97 -2.93 31.77
N GLY A 27 7.72 -2.54 30.53
CA GLY A 27 8.70 -1.92 29.64
C GLY A 27 8.51 -0.41 29.61
N MET A 28 9.62 0.33 29.50
CA MET A 28 9.64 1.79 29.34
C MET A 28 10.35 2.18 28.05
N GLN A 29 9.83 3.21 27.39
CA GLN A 29 10.49 3.88 26.29
C GLN A 29 10.86 5.31 26.73
N ALA A 30 12.14 5.52 27.06
CA ALA A 30 12.61 6.78 27.65
C ALA A 30 12.30 8.03 26.78
N ARG A 31 12.54 7.94 25.45
CA ARG A 31 12.31 9.07 24.53
C ARG A 31 10.84 9.49 24.42
N GLY A 32 9.91 8.54 24.54
CA GLY A 32 8.48 8.79 24.43
C GLY A 32 7.77 9.01 25.76
N ARG A 33 8.44 8.74 26.89
CA ARG A 33 7.84 8.71 28.24
C ARG A 33 6.60 7.79 28.33
N TYR A 34 6.60 6.70 27.57
CA TYR A 34 5.55 5.69 27.59
C TYR A 34 6.00 4.43 28.32
N ALA A 35 5.03 3.74 28.90
CA ALA A 35 5.19 2.40 29.45
C ALA A 35 4.26 1.41 28.73
N ARG A 36 4.66 0.15 28.69
CA ARG A 36 3.89 -0.97 28.18
C ARG A 36 3.98 -2.14 29.15
N ARG A 37 2.85 -2.83 29.39
CA ARG A 37 2.78 -3.99 30.26
C ARG A 37 2.61 -5.27 29.44
N TYR A 38 3.29 -6.32 29.86
CA TYR A 38 3.22 -7.65 29.27
C TYR A 38 2.78 -8.62 30.34
N HIS A 39 1.69 -9.34 30.09
CA HIS A 39 1.06 -10.23 31.03
C HIS A 39 1.19 -11.66 30.53
N TRP A 40 1.72 -12.53 31.38
CA TRP A 40 1.81 -13.97 31.15
C TRP A 40 0.99 -14.66 32.23
N LEU A 41 0.26 -15.69 31.85
CA LEU A 41 -0.49 -16.54 32.75
C LEU A 41 -0.12 -17.98 32.42
N SER A 42 0.14 -18.78 33.46
CA SER A 42 0.31 -20.23 33.32
C SER A 42 -0.95 -20.92 32.79
N GLU A 43 -2.12 -20.38 33.14
CA GLU A 43 -3.41 -20.90 32.72
C GLU A 43 -3.60 -20.72 31.21
N GLY A 44 -3.81 -21.83 30.50
CA GLY A 44 -3.98 -21.83 29.05
C GLY A 44 -2.67 -21.64 28.26
N LEU A 45 -1.52 -21.53 28.92
CA LEU A 45 -0.23 -21.42 28.22
C LEU A 45 0.16 -22.76 27.61
N ARG A 46 0.21 -22.80 26.28
CA ARG A 46 0.61 -24.01 25.52
C ARG A 46 2.04 -23.94 25.01
N SER A 47 2.59 -22.73 24.87
CA SER A 47 3.91 -22.49 24.30
C SER A 47 4.47 -21.16 24.80
N PHE A 48 5.77 -21.11 25.07
CA PHE A 48 6.47 -19.88 25.42
C PHE A 48 6.83 -19.01 24.21
N VAL A 49 6.60 -19.51 22.99
CA VAL A 49 7.01 -18.87 21.73
C VAL A 49 5.90 -18.78 20.68
N ASP A 50 4.71 -19.35 20.97
CA ASP A 50 3.52 -19.26 20.11
C ASP A 50 2.37 -18.66 20.93
N ASP A 51 2.19 -17.35 20.78
CA ASP A 51 1.21 -16.51 21.49
C ASP A 51 1.22 -16.69 23.03
N PRO A 52 2.38 -16.49 23.70
CA PRO A 52 2.52 -16.76 25.13
C PRO A 52 1.92 -15.69 26.05
N HIS A 53 1.62 -14.51 25.52
CA HIS A 53 1.15 -13.37 26.31
C HIS A 53 -0.38 -13.42 26.41
N ALA A 54 -0.89 -13.41 27.64
CA ALA A 54 -2.32 -13.23 27.88
C ALA A 54 -2.79 -11.82 27.53
N ALA A 55 -1.93 -10.81 27.72
CA ALA A 55 -2.19 -9.44 27.29
C ALA A 55 -0.89 -8.64 27.08
N VAL A 56 -0.95 -7.68 26.15
CA VAL A 56 0.07 -6.64 25.97
C VAL A 56 -0.63 -5.28 25.93
N GLU A 57 -0.48 -4.50 26.99
CA GLU A 57 -1.26 -3.27 27.20
C GLU A 57 -0.38 -2.03 27.14
N GLY A 58 -0.83 -1.01 26.42
CA GLY A 58 -0.16 0.28 26.33
C GLY A 58 -0.61 1.08 25.12
N ALA A 59 -0.28 2.38 25.11
CA ALA A 59 -0.70 3.27 24.03
C ALA A 59 -0.25 2.73 22.65
N PRO A 60 -1.16 2.67 21.65
CA PRO A 60 -0.81 2.22 20.32
C PRO A 60 0.19 3.18 19.68
N ARG A 61 1.27 2.65 19.11
CA ARG A 61 2.22 3.42 18.31
C ARG A 61 2.03 3.09 16.83
N GLN A 62 2.31 4.08 15.97
CA GLN A 62 2.36 3.91 14.51
C GLN A 62 3.68 3.29 14.02
N GLN A 63 4.49 2.69 14.90
CA GLN A 63 5.72 2.01 14.50
C GLN A 63 5.45 0.51 14.31
N PRO A 64 5.98 -0.11 13.24
CA PRO A 64 5.87 -1.54 13.04
C PRO A 64 6.57 -2.28 14.19
N ILE A 65 5.82 -3.17 14.84
CA ILE A 65 6.33 -4.06 15.90
C ILE A 65 6.75 -5.37 15.26
N ARG A 66 7.94 -5.87 15.58
CA ARG A 66 8.33 -7.24 15.21
C ARG A 66 8.05 -8.15 16.39
N ASN A 67 7.11 -9.08 16.22
CA ASN A 67 6.76 -10.04 17.27
C ASN A 67 7.08 -11.47 16.81
N LEU A 68 8.25 -11.98 17.22
CA LEU A 68 8.62 -13.38 16.96
C LEU A 68 7.91 -14.37 17.88
N ALA A 69 7.22 -13.91 18.93
CA ALA A 69 6.40 -14.77 19.78
C ALA A 69 4.97 -14.95 19.26
N ASP A 70 4.63 -14.34 18.12
CA ASP A 70 3.34 -14.54 17.45
C ASP A 70 3.30 -15.96 16.83
N ALA A 71 2.17 -16.66 16.89
CA ALA A 71 2.06 -17.99 16.28
C ALA A 71 2.31 -17.97 14.76
N ARG A 72 2.00 -16.85 14.09
CA ARG A 72 2.26 -16.68 12.64
C ARG A 72 3.75 -16.55 12.31
N ALA A 73 4.60 -16.32 13.32
CA ALA A 73 6.05 -16.22 13.15
C ALA A 73 6.77 -17.58 13.23
N ARG A 74 6.03 -18.71 13.29
CA ARG A 74 6.62 -20.05 13.41
C ARG A 74 7.65 -20.36 12.34
N ASP A 75 7.31 -20.18 11.07
CA ASP A 75 8.20 -20.51 9.96
C ASP A 75 9.44 -19.61 9.98
N ALA A 76 9.26 -18.31 10.25
CA ALA A 76 10.37 -17.38 10.41
C ALA A 76 11.34 -17.79 11.53
N ARG A 77 10.83 -18.30 12.66
CA ARG A 77 11.69 -18.83 13.74
C ARG A 77 12.42 -20.10 13.31
N ALA A 78 11.75 -21.00 12.58
CA ALA A 78 12.37 -22.22 12.07
C ALA A 78 13.51 -21.89 11.10
N ASP A 79 13.28 -20.96 10.19
CA ASP A 79 14.31 -20.49 9.25
C ASP A 79 15.48 -19.84 9.99
N MET A 80 15.20 -18.97 10.97
CA MET A 80 16.25 -18.37 11.81
C MET A 80 17.13 -19.42 12.48
N LEU A 81 16.53 -20.51 12.99
CA LEU A 81 17.29 -21.61 13.58
C LEU A 81 18.12 -22.35 12.53
N GLN A 82 17.59 -22.59 11.33
CA GLN A 82 18.37 -23.18 10.24
C GLN A 82 19.60 -22.34 9.90
N TRP A 83 19.46 -21.00 9.88
CA TRP A 83 20.58 -20.09 9.66
C TRP A 83 21.62 -20.15 10.78
N VAL A 84 21.19 -20.23 12.04
CA VAL A 84 22.11 -20.40 13.17
C VAL A 84 22.84 -21.74 13.10
N HIS A 85 22.12 -22.83 12.79
CA HIS A 85 22.69 -24.18 12.66
C HIS A 85 23.65 -24.32 11.48
N ALA A 86 23.42 -23.55 10.42
CA ALA A 86 24.30 -23.51 9.28
C ALA A 86 25.67 -22.86 9.56
N GLY A 87 25.84 -22.26 10.74
CA GLY A 87 27.08 -21.62 11.15
C GLY A 87 27.21 -20.19 10.63
N PRO A 88 28.07 -19.38 11.28
CA PRO A 88 28.24 -17.98 10.94
C PRO A 88 28.74 -17.81 9.50
N ASP A 89 29.54 -18.73 8.98
CA ASP A 89 30.10 -18.64 7.64
C ASP A 89 29.01 -18.65 6.57
N ARG A 90 28.01 -19.53 6.65
CA ARG A 90 26.89 -19.53 5.69
C ARG A 90 26.06 -18.25 5.77
N ALA A 91 25.84 -17.72 6.98
CA ALA A 91 25.14 -16.44 7.14
C ALA A 91 25.96 -15.28 6.56
N THR A 92 27.28 -15.32 6.73
CA THR A 92 28.21 -14.30 6.22
C THR A 92 28.38 -14.41 4.71
N ASP A 93 28.39 -15.63 4.17
CA ASP A 93 28.43 -15.92 2.74
C ASP A 93 27.13 -15.53 2.08
N ALA A 94 25.98 -15.85 2.68
CA ALA A 94 24.69 -15.35 2.20
C ALA A 94 24.60 -13.83 2.31
N LEU A 95 25.14 -13.21 3.36
CA LEU A 95 25.21 -11.76 3.47
C LEU A 95 26.16 -11.17 2.42
N ARG A 96 27.28 -11.84 2.10
CA ARG A 96 28.23 -11.42 1.07
C ARG A 96 27.69 -11.66 -0.33
N GLU A 97 26.91 -12.70 -0.54
CA GLU A 97 26.16 -13.00 -1.75
C GLU A 97 25.06 -11.96 -1.94
N LEU A 98 24.34 -11.58 -0.87
CA LEU A 98 23.45 -10.43 -0.89
C LEU A 98 24.27 -9.16 -1.20
N GLN A 99 25.24 -8.77 -0.39
CA GLN A 99 26.00 -7.53 -0.59
C GLN A 99 26.79 -7.45 -1.91
N GLY A 100 27.21 -8.58 -2.46
CA GLY A 100 27.99 -8.72 -3.69
C GLY A 100 27.14 -9.06 -4.92
N ALA A 101 25.87 -9.42 -4.76
CA ALA A 101 24.96 -9.55 -5.88
C ALA A 101 24.71 -8.15 -6.44
N PRO A 102 24.92 -7.92 -7.76
CA PRO A 102 24.61 -6.64 -8.42
C PRO A 102 23.13 -6.25 -8.32
N HIS A 103 22.27 -7.12 -7.74
CA HIS A 103 20.84 -6.96 -7.59
C HIS A 103 20.30 -7.25 -6.18
N ALA A 104 21.13 -7.39 -5.13
CA ALA A 104 20.58 -7.28 -3.78
C ALA A 104 20.25 -5.82 -3.53
N THR A 105 19.05 -5.50 -3.96
CA THR A 105 18.45 -4.20 -3.78
C THR A 105 18.26 -4.06 -2.27
N HIS A 106 19.23 -3.43 -1.59
CA HIS A 106 18.91 -2.72 -0.37
C HIS A 106 17.86 -1.67 -0.78
N LEU A 107 16.59 -2.07 -0.70
CA LEU A 107 15.43 -1.23 -0.95
C LEU A 107 15.34 -0.26 0.23
N ARG A 108 16.24 0.71 0.24
CA ARG A 108 16.21 1.86 1.13
C ARG A 108 15.17 2.81 0.55
N LEU A 109 13.91 2.47 0.79
CA LEU A 109 12.79 3.31 0.39
C LEU A 109 12.93 4.67 1.08
N PRO A 110 12.76 5.79 0.35
CA PRO A 110 12.65 7.10 0.95
C PRO A 110 11.59 7.11 2.06
N ALA A 111 11.80 7.93 3.09
CA ALA A 111 10.78 8.16 4.10
C ALA A 111 9.59 8.99 3.57
N ASP A 112 9.72 9.56 2.36
CA ASP A 112 8.63 10.29 1.72
C ASP A 112 7.62 9.33 1.10
N HIS A 113 6.34 9.66 1.24
CA HIS A 113 5.24 8.94 0.59
C HIS A 113 4.85 9.61 -0.73
N ALA A 114 5.52 10.71 -1.08
CA ALA A 114 5.15 11.55 -2.18
C ALA A 114 5.54 10.91 -3.53
N VAL A 115 4.53 10.50 -4.28
CA VAL A 115 4.69 10.17 -5.69
C VAL A 115 4.78 11.48 -6.48
N HIS A 116 5.94 11.71 -7.10
CA HIS A 116 6.22 12.87 -7.93
C HIS A 116 6.30 12.46 -9.41
N ALA A 117 6.12 13.43 -10.32
CA ALA A 117 6.27 13.20 -11.76
C ALA A 117 7.61 12.55 -12.13
N ARG A 118 8.70 12.93 -11.45
CA ARG A 118 10.05 12.33 -11.65
C ARG A 118 10.13 10.82 -11.37
N HIS A 119 9.15 10.25 -10.66
CA HIS A 119 9.11 8.81 -10.34
C HIS A 119 8.33 8.00 -11.39
N ILE A 120 7.79 8.66 -12.43
CA ILE A 120 6.87 8.09 -13.40
C ILE A 120 7.44 8.29 -14.80
N ASP A 121 7.46 7.23 -15.61
CA ASP A 121 7.73 7.37 -17.04
C ASP A 121 6.50 7.99 -17.72
N GLU A 122 6.62 9.27 -18.10
CA GLU A 122 5.50 10.02 -18.67
C GLU A 122 4.99 9.41 -19.98
N ARG A 123 5.87 8.81 -20.80
CA ARG A 123 5.46 8.21 -22.08
C ARG A 123 4.56 7.02 -21.85
N ARG A 124 4.98 6.12 -20.95
CA ARG A 124 4.18 4.96 -20.54
C ARG A 124 2.85 5.38 -19.95
N PHE A 125 2.89 6.36 -19.04
CA PHE A 125 1.68 6.88 -18.42
C PHE A 125 0.68 7.43 -19.45
N HIS A 126 1.14 8.23 -20.41
CA HIS A 126 0.27 8.75 -21.48
C HIS A 126 -0.26 7.66 -22.38
N ALA A 127 0.55 6.65 -22.68
CA ALA A 127 0.12 5.49 -23.44
C ALA A 127 -1.02 4.75 -22.74
N THR A 128 -0.92 4.54 -21.41
CA THR A 128 -1.96 3.89 -20.62
C THR A 128 -3.27 4.70 -20.59
N LEU A 129 -3.18 6.03 -20.40
CA LEU A 129 -4.36 6.90 -20.46
C LEU A 129 -4.99 6.89 -21.86
N ALA A 130 -4.17 6.91 -22.90
CA ALA A 130 -4.63 6.90 -24.28
C ALA A 130 -5.26 5.55 -24.65
N ALA A 131 -4.73 4.43 -24.15
CA ALA A 131 -5.32 3.11 -24.35
C ALA A 131 -6.68 3.01 -23.66
N ALA A 132 -6.81 3.56 -22.45
CA ALA A 132 -8.09 3.65 -21.76
C ALA A 132 -9.10 4.56 -22.48
N ALA A 133 -8.64 5.68 -23.07
CA ALA A 133 -9.50 6.61 -23.80
C ALA A 133 -9.88 6.11 -25.20
N LYS A 134 -8.99 5.33 -25.85
CA LYS A 134 -9.20 4.71 -27.17
C LYS A 134 -9.94 3.38 -27.10
N ALA A 135 -10.25 2.87 -25.91
CA ALA A 135 -11.10 1.69 -25.75
C ALA A 135 -12.49 2.02 -26.35
N ASP A 136 -12.62 1.80 -27.64
CA ASP A 136 -13.81 2.08 -28.44
C ASP A 136 -14.86 0.98 -28.18
N PRO A 137 -16.15 1.33 -27.99
CA PRO A 137 -17.25 0.39 -27.76
C PRO A 137 -17.38 -0.82 -28.66
N ALA A 138 -16.88 -0.79 -29.90
CA ALA A 138 -17.11 -1.87 -30.86
C ALA A 138 -16.32 -3.16 -30.55
N ASP A 139 -15.09 -3.07 -30.03
CA ASP A 139 -14.23 -4.25 -29.78
C ASP A 139 -14.26 -4.72 -28.31
N PHE A 140 -14.93 -3.95 -27.44
CA PHE A 140 -14.91 -4.09 -25.98
C PHE A 140 -16.31 -4.14 -25.37
N GLU A 141 -17.31 -4.53 -26.17
CA GLU A 141 -18.73 -4.49 -25.82
C GLU A 141 -18.99 -5.16 -24.46
N ALA A 142 -18.38 -6.32 -24.18
CA ALA A 142 -18.51 -7.03 -22.90
C ALA A 142 -17.95 -6.26 -21.67
N LEU A 143 -16.89 -5.47 -21.84
CA LEU A 143 -16.31 -4.67 -20.75
C LEU A 143 -17.14 -3.40 -20.54
N LEU A 144 -17.56 -2.74 -21.61
CA LEU A 144 -18.33 -1.48 -21.57
C LEU A 144 -19.80 -1.68 -21.19
N LEU A 145 -20.37 -2.85 -21.48
CA LEU A 145 -21.68 -3.27 -20.97
C LEU A 145 -21.66 -3.55 -19.46
N THR A 146 -20.50 -3.50 -18.79
CA THR A 146 -20.45 -3.59 -17.32
C THR A 146 -21.01 -2.30 -16.71
N PRO A 147 -22.16 -2.34 -16.01
CA PRO A 147 -22.80 -1.13 -15.54
C PRO A 147 -21.93 -0.35 -14.55
N GLY A 148 -21.78 0.95 -14.79
CA GLY A 148 -20.97 1.84 -13.94
C GLY A 148 -19.47 1.85 -14.27
N LEU A 149 -19.07 1.34 -15.44
CA LEU A 149 -17.72 1.56 -15.95
C LEU A 149 -17.58 2.98 -16.50
N GLY A 150 -16.77 3.81 -15.85
CA GLY A 150 -16.42 5.16 -16.32
C GLY A 150 -14.99 5.23 -16.84
N ALA A 151 -14.66 6.31 -17.56
CA ALA A 151 -13.32 6.56 -18.11
C ALA A 151 -12.21 6.37 -17.06
N ARG A 152 -12.43 6.86 -15.84
CA ARG A 152 -11.45 6.73 -14.75
C ARG A 152 -11.24 5.28 -14.28
N THR A 153 -12.28 4.45 -14.36
CA THR A 153 -12.19 3.00 -14.07
C THR A 153 -11.45 2.27 -15.18
N LEU A 154 -11.64 2.65 -16.44
CA LEU A 154 -10.86 2.13 -17.56
C LEU A 154 -9.37 2.46 -17.43
N GLU A 155 -9.04 3.70 -17.04
CA GLU A 155 -7.65 4.11 -16.74
C GLU A 155 -7.04 3.24 -15.62
N ALA A 156 -7.82 2.96 -14.56
CA ALA A 156 -7.37 2.08 -13.48
C ALA A 156 -7.16 0.64 -13.97
N LEU A 157 -8.07 0.11 -14.78
CA LEU A 157 -7.98 -1.23 -15.36
C LEU A 157 -6.79 -1.37 -16.32
N ALA A 158 -6.46 -0.33 -17.08
CA ALA A 158 -5.30 -0.34 -17.96
C ALA A 158 -3.98 -0.43 -17.16
N LEU A 159 -3.87 0.31 -16.05
CA LEU A 159 -2.73 0.19 -15.12
C LEU A 159 -2.69 -1.19 -14.43
N VAL A 160 -3.85 -1.72 -14.02
CA VAL A 160 -3.94 -3.06 -13.39
C VAL A 160 -3.59 -4.17 -14.38
N SER A 161 -4.04 -4.06 -15.63
CA SER A 161 -3.71 -4.99 -16.70
C SER A 161 -2.20 -5.12 -16.90
N GLU A 162 -1.48 -3.99 -16.88
CA GLU A 162 -0.03 -3.99 -16.98
C GLU A 162 0.65 -4.62 -15.75
N VAL A 163 0.08 -4.50 -14.55
CA VAL A 163 0.60 -5.24 -13.38
C VAL A 163 0.47 -6.75 -13.56
N ILE A 164 -0.59 -7.21 -14.20
CA ILE A 164 -0.90 -8.64 -14.37
C ILE A 164 -0.16 -9.25 -15.58
N HIS A 165 -0.06 -8.52 -16.68
CA HIS A 165 0.42 -9.02 -17.98
C HIS A 165 1.74 -8.38 -18.44
N GLY A 166 2.25 -7.39 -17.70
CA GLY A 166 3.50 -6.69 -17.95
C GLY A 166 4.74 -7.57 -17.82
N ALA A 167 5.71 -7.37 -18.72
CA ALA A 167 7.04 -7.98 -18.57
C ALA A 167 7.82 -7.31 -17.41
N PRO A 168 8.76 -8.02 -16.73
CA PRO A 168 9.54 -7.46 -15.63
C PRO A 168 10.24 -6.11 -15.91
N SER A 169 10.66 -5.87 -17.16
CA SER A 169 11.28 -4.60 -17.59
C SER A 169 10.36 -3.38 -17.48
N ARG A 170 9.05 -3.58 -17.35
CA ARG A 170 8.04 -2.52 -17.22
C ARG A 170 7.99 -1.92 -15.82
N PHE A 171 8.56 -2.59 -14.82
CA PHE A 171 8.48 -2.18 -13.41
C PHE A 171 9.65 -1.28 -12.97
N SER A 172 10.33 -0.62 -13.91
CA SER A 172 11.39 0.36 -13.64
C SER A 172 10.89 1.62 -12.92
N ASP A 173 9.61 1.97 -13.09
CA ASP A 173 8.92 3.13 -12.50
C ASP A 173 7.67 2.66 -11.73
N PRO A 174 7.83 1.89 -10.64
CA PRO A 174 6.70 1.22 -9.97
C PRO A 174 5.70 2.20 -9.33
N ALA A 175 6.10 3.46 -9.13
CA ALA A 175 5.22 4.50 -8.60
C ALA A 175 4.01 4.79 -9.50
N ARG A 176 4.08 4.50 -10.82
CA ARG A 176 2.94 4.71 -11.72
C ARG A 176 1.71 3.89 -11.36
N PHE A 177 1.89 2.70 -10.78
CA PHE A 177 0.77 1.83 -10.45
C PHE A 177 -0.05 2.36 -9.27
N ALA A 178 0.55 3.21 -8.42
CA ALA A 178 -0.17 3.93 -7.39
C ALA A 178 -1.20 4.93 -7.98
N LEU A 179 -1.06 5.33 -9.26
CA LEU A 179 -2.03 6.17 -9.94
C LEU A 179 -3.34 5.43 -10.28
N ALA A 180 -3.39 4.10 -10.19
CA ALA A 180 -4.61 3.36 -10.43
C ALA A 180 -5.67 3.70 -9.38
N HIS A 181 -5.26 3.72 -8.09
CA HIS A 181 -6.18 3.82 -6.96
C HIS A 181 -5.73 4.74 -5.82
N GLY A 182 -4.67 5.52 -6.00
CA GLY A 182 -4.19 6.44 -4.97
C GLY A 182 -3.68 5.71 -3.72
N GLY A 183 -3.68 6.42 -2.59
CA GLY A 183 -3.18 5.89 -1.32
C GLY A 183 -4.04 6.30 -0.14
N LYS A 184 -4.09 5.42 0.86
CA LYS A 184 -4.86 5.61 2.10
C LYS A 184 -4.36 6.80 2.94
N ASP A 185 -3.14 7.23 2.70
CA ASP A 185 -2.51 8.42 3.30
C ASP A 185 -2.69 9.68 2.43
N GLY A 186 -3.36 9.58 1.28
CA GLY A 186 -3.60 10.70 0.37
C GLY A 186 -2.52 10.89 -0.70
N HIS A 187 -1.56 9.97 -0.83
CA HIS A 187 -0.53 10.00 -1.86
C HIS A 187 -0.64 8.79 -2.80
N PRO A 188 -0.60 8.98 -4.14
CA PRO A 188 -0.56 10.24 -4.89
C PRO A 188 -1.82 11.10 -4.72
N PHE A 189 -2.97 10.51 -4.39
CA PHE A 189 -4.21 11.20 -4.07
C PHE A 189 -5.06 10.27 -3.18
N PRO A 190 -6.10 10.75 -2.51
CA PRO A 190 -6.98 9.91 -1.69
C PRO A 190 -7.61 8.80 -2.52
N VAL A 191 -7.80 7.64 -1.90
CA VAL A 191 -8.33 6.45 -2.58
C VAL A 191 -9.71 6.77 -3.19
N PRO A 192 -9.89 6.71 -4.52
CA PRO A 192 -11.18 6.93 -5.16
C PRO A 192 -12.02 5.66 -4.98
N THR A 193 -12.68 5.53 -3.82
CA THR A 193 -13.37 4.30 -3.40
C THR A 193 -14.34 3.75 -4.45
N ARG A 194 -15.09 4.63 -5.15
CA ARG A 194 -16.02 4.21 -6.21
C ARG A 194 -15.31 3.56 -7.40
N VAL A 195 -14.16 4.11 -7.80
CA VAL A 195 -13.34 3.58 -8.90
C VAL A 195 -12.68 2.27 -8.47
N TYR A 196 -12.22 2.20 -7.22
CA TYR A 196 -11.66 0.98 -6.62
C TYR A 196 -12.68 -0.16 -6.63
N ASP A 197 -13.88 0.08 -6.10
CA ASP A 197 -14.96 -0.91 -6.04
C ASP A 197 -15.38 -1.37 -7.44
N ALA A 198 -15.46 -0.44 -8.41
CA ALA A 198 -15.75 -0.77 -9.79
C ALA A 198 -14.65 -1.64 -10.42
N THR A 199 -13.37 -1.33 -10.17
CA THR A 199 -12.24 -2.14 -10.65
C THR A 199 -12.29 -3.55 -10.07
N LEU A 200 -12.50 -3.67 -8.74
CA LEU A 200 -12.59 -4.97 -8.06
C LEU A 200 -13.74 -5.82 -8.58
N ARG A 201 -14.90 -5.20 -8.82
CA ARG A 201 -16.06 -5.88 -9.38
C ARG A 201 -15.76 -6.42 -10.78
N VAL A 202 -15.23 -5.59 -11.67
CA VAL A 202 -14.87 -6.01 -13.04
C VAL A 202 -13.87 -7.17 -13.02
N MET A 203 -12.82 -7.07 -12.21
CA MET A 203 -11.81 -8.12 -12.07
C MET A 203 -12.41 -9.42 -11.53
N ARG A 204 -13.27 -9.33 -10.50
CA ARG A 204 -13.94 -10.49 -9.91
C ARG A 204 -14.84 -11.18 -10.94
N ASP A 205 -15.64 -10.41 -11.66
CA ASP A 205 -16.57 -10.92 -12.66
C ASP A 205 -15.79 -11.57 -13.82
N ALA A 206 -14.68 -10.97 -14.26
CA ALA A 206 -13.82 -11.52 -15.31
C ALA A 206 -13.19 -12.86 -14.90
N VAL A 207 -12.67 -12.95 -13.67
CA VAL A 207 -12.09 -14.20 -13.13
C VAL A 207 -13.16 -15.27 -12.95
N GLN A 208 -14.35 -14.92 -12.49
CA GLN A 208 -15.46 -15.86 -12.34
C GLN A 208 -15.94 -16.40 -13.69
N ALA A 209 -16.13 -15.52 -14.68
CA ALA A 209 -16.51 -15.90 -16.04
C ALA A 209 -15.46 -16.81 -16.69
N ALA A 210 -14.18 -16.48 -16.54
CA ALA A 210 -13.09 -17.29 -17.11
C ALA A 210 -13.02 -18.71 -16.52
N ARG A 211 -13.37 -18.88 -15.23
CA ARG A 211 -13.50 -20.21 -14.61
C ARG A 211 -14.62 -21.05 -15.22
N LEU A 212 -15.61 -20.41 -15.84
CA LEU A 212 -16.71 -21.04 -16.56
C LEU A 212 -16.41 -21.17 -18.08
N GLY A 213 -15.18 -20.90 -18.50
CA GLY A 213 -14.76 -20.97 -19.91
C GLY A 213 -15.06 -19.72 -20.73
N GLN A 214 -15.53 -18.63 -20.10
CA GLN A 214 -15.82 -17.35 -20.77
C GLN A 214 -14.70 -16.34 -20.47
N ASP A 215 -13.66 -16.32 -21.30
CA ASP A 215 -12.44 -15.54 -21.07
C ASP A 215 -12.44 -14.16 -21.74
N ASP A 216 -13.49 -13.78 -22.47
CA ASP A 216 -13.64 -12.50 -23.19
C ASP A 216 -13.27 -11.29 -22.34
N LYS A 217 -13.73 -11.24 -21.08
CA LYS A 217 -13.44 -10.13 -20.17
C LYS A 217 -11.96 -10.06 -19.76
N LEU A 218 -11.30 -11.21 -19.56
CA LEU A 218 -9.87 -11.24 -19.27
C LEU A 218 -9.05 -10.90 -20.51
N ALA A 219 -9.48 -11.37 -21.69
CA ALA A 219 -8.88 -11.01 -22.96
C ALA A 219 -8.97 -9.49 -23.20
N ALA A 220 -10.13 -8.88 -22.92
CA ALA A 220 -10.33 -7.44 -22.97
C ALA A 220 -9.39 -6.70 -22.00
N ILE A 221 -9.31 -7.12 -20.73
CA ILE A 221 -8.38 -6.51 -19.77
C ILE A 221 -6.94 -6.59 -20.29
N LYS A 222 -6.49 -7.74 -20.79
CA LYS A 222 -5.17 -7.92 -21.39
C LYS A 222 -4.94 -7.02 -22.63
N ALA A 223 -5.97 -6.80 -23.43
CA ALA A 223 -5.89 -5.93 -24.60
C ALA A 223 -5.61 -4.47 -24.23
N LEU A 224 -6.01 -3.98 -23.05
CA LEU A 224 -5.65 -2.63 -22.57
C LEU A 224 -4.13 -2.43 -22.45
N ASP A 225 -3.40 -3.43 -21.94
CA ASP A 225 -1.93 -3.38 -21.84
C ASP A 225 -1.29 -3.51 -23.23
N THR A 226 -1.84 -4.35 -24.10
CA THR A 226 -1.38 -4.49 -25.49
C THR A 226 -1.49 -3.16 -26.24
N GLU A 227 -2.62 -2.47 -26.10
CA GLU A 227 -2.84 -1.16 -26.72
C GLU A 227 -1.97 -0.06 -26.09
N ALA A 228 -1.80 -0.06 -24.76
CA ALA A 228 -0.89 0.88 -24.11
C ALA A 228 0.55 0.75 -24.65
N ARG A 229 1.05 -0.47 -24.86
CA ARG A 229 2.38 -0.68 -25.45
C ARG A 229 2.48 -0.15 -26.88
N ARG A 230 1.42 -0.28 -27.67
CA ARG A 230 1.36 0.24 -29.05
C ARG A 230 1.44 1.77 -29.09
N LEU A 231 0.88 2.45 -28.09
CA LEU A 231 0.74 3.90 -28.05
C LEU A 231 1.94 4.65 -27.43
N GLU A 232 2.85 3.95 -26.74
CA GLU A 232 3.96 4.54 -25.97
C GLU A 232 4.91 5.43 -26.78
N GLY A 233 5.09 5.12 -28.07
CA GLY A 233 5.92 5.92 -28.97
C GLY A 233 5.18 7.02 -29.73
N VAL A 234 3.85 7.09 -29.60
CA VAL A 234 2.98 7.88 -30.50
C VAL A 234 2.20 8.95 -29.76
N VAL A 235 1.91 8.73 -28.47
CA VAL A 235 1.04 9.62 -27.70
C VAL A 235 1.84 10.38 -26.64
N ALA A 236 1.57 11.68 -26.55
CA ALA A 236 1.98 12.56 -25.47
C ALA A 236 0.74 13.27 -24.90
N GLY A 237 0.81 13.71 -23.65
CA GLY A 237 -0.30 14.38 -22.98
C GLY A 237 0.17 15.46 -22.02
N GLN A 238 -0.75 15.93 -21.17
CA GLN A 238 -0.44 16.90 -20.11
C GLN A 238 0.57 16.34 -19.12
N GLY A 239 1.50 17.15 -18.60
CA GLY A 239 2.51 16.65 -17.65
C GLY A 239 1.89 15.91 -16.45
N VAL A 240 2.58 14.89 -15.95
CA VAL A 240 2.08 14.01 -14.87
C VAL A 240 1.64 14.79 -13.63
N GLN A 241 2.38 15.85 -13.29
CA GLN A 241 2.03 16.72 -12.16
C GLN A 241 0.67 17.42 -12.36
N ALA A 242 0.40 17.93 -13.56
CA ALA A 242 -0.88 18.57 -13.87
C ALA A 242 -2.05 17.56 -13.81
N TRP A 243 -1.81 16.32 -14.25
CA TRP A 243 -2.79 15.24 -14.12
C TRP A 243 -3.06 14.93 -12.64
N LEU A 244 -2.01 14.77 -11.82
CA LEU A 244 -2.11 14.52 -10.38
C LEU A 244 -2.92 15.61 -9.66
N ASP A 245 -2.63 16.87 -9.97
CA ASP A 245 -3.35 18.00 -9.37
C ASP A 245 -4.82 18.02 -9.79
N GLY A 246 -5.10 17.68 -11.05
CA GLY A 246 -6.46 17.47 -11.54
C GLY A 246 -7.18 16.34 -10.81
N GLU A 247 -6.47 15.25 -10.52
CA GLU A 247 -7.02 14.10 -9.83
C GLU A 247 -7.33 14.40 -8.37
N ARG A 248 -6.45 15.12 -7.66
CA ARG A 248 -6.74 15.64 -6.31
C ARG A 248 -7.99 16.51 -6.29
N ARG A 249 -8.13 17.45 -7.26
CA ARG A 249 -9.29 18.35 -7.35
C ARG A 249 -10.61 17.61 -7.60
N ARG A 250 -10.57 16.49 -8.32
CA ARG A 250 -11.77 15.70 -8.67
C ARG A 250 -12.02 14.50 -7.74
N SER A 251 -11.09 14.19 -6.84
CA SER A 251 -11.14 12.99 -5.99
C SER A 251 -12.47 12.83 -5.23
N TRP A 252 -13.09 13.94 -4.79
CA TRP A 252 -14.40 13.93 -4.15
C TRP A 252 -15.52 13.33 -5.02
N ARG A 253 -15.47 13.49 -6.35
CA ARG A 253 -16.45 12.91 -7.29
C ARG A 253 -16.43 11.38 -7.26
N TYR A 254 -15.29 10.80 -6.92
CA TYR A 254 -15.06 9.36 -6.89
C TYR A 254 -15.05 8.78 -5.47
N GLY A 255 -15.50 9.55 -4.47
CA GLY A 255 -15.47 9.12 -3.07
C GLY A 255 -14.04 9.02 -2.52
N GLY A 256 -13.18 9.96 -2.90
CA GLY A 256 -11.81 10.08 -2.41
C GLY A 256 -11.74 9.96 -0.88
N ARG A 257 -10.94 9.02 -0.38
CA ARG A 257 -10.85 8.71 1.05
C ARG A 257 -9.42 8.46 1.49
N THR A 258 -9.05 9.05 2.62
CA THR A 258 -7.86 8.67 3.38
C THR A 258 -8.28 7.94 4.66
N VAL A 259 -7.30 7.47 5.45
CA VAL A 259 -7.56 6.89 6.78
C VAL A 259 -8.30 7.88 7.68
N THR A 260 -8.08 9.19 7.49
CA THR A 260 -8.53 10.23 8.42
C THR A 260 -9.61 11.17 7.87
N TRP A 261 -9.84 11.23 6.56
CA TRP A 261 -10.79 12.18 5.97
C TRP A 261 -11.36 11.76 4.60
N TRP A 262 -12.45 12.42 4.19
CA TRP A 262 -13.09 12.28 2.89
C TRP A 262 -12.86 13.52 2.03
N ALA A 263 -12.54 13.33 0.75
CA ALA A 263 -12.33 14.42 -0.18
C ALA A 263 -13.64 15.21 -0.35
N GLN A 264 -13.53 16.53 -0.20
CA GLN A 264 -14.63 17.46 -0.35
C GLN A 264 -14.46 18.28 -1.63
N PRO A 265 -15.56 18.75 -2.25
CA PRO A 265 -15.48 19.73 -3.32
C PRO A 265 -14.76 20.99 -2.81
N ALA A 266 -13.97 21.61 -3.67
CA ALA A 266 -13.35 22.89 -3.34
C ALA A 266 -14.45 23.90 -3.00
N SER A 267 -14.39 24.51 -1.80
CA SER A 267 -15.29 25.60 -1.45
C SER A 267 -15.19 26.71 -2.50
N PRO A 268 -16.32 27.29 -2.96
CA PRO A 268 -16.24 28.46 -3.84
C PRO A 268 -15.45 29.54 -3.09
N SER A 269 -14.32 29.94 -3.67
CA SER A 269 -13.48 30.98 -3.08
C SER A 269 -14.34 32.22 -2.84
N ARG A 270 -14.39 32.70 -1.59
CA ARG A 270 -14.93 34.03 -1.28
C ARG A 270 -14.19 35.02 -2.19
N PRO A 271 -14.88 35.89 -2.95
CA PRO A 271 -14.18 36.87 -3.78
C PRO A 271 -13.21 37.66 -2.90
N ALA A 272 -11.99 37.86 -3.40
CA ALA A 272 -10.99 38.66 -2.72
C ALA A 272 -11.61 40.01 -2.34
N PRO A 273 -11.38 40.53 -1.12
CA PRO A 273 -11.92 41.83 -0.74
C PRO A 273 -11.42 42.86 -1.75
N THR A 274 -12.36 43.57 -2.38
CA THR A 274 -12.08 44.69 -3.26
C THR A 274 -11.16 45.65 -2.52
N PRO A 275 -9.99 46.03 -3.08
CA PRO A 275 -9.12 47.00 -2.42
C PRO A 275 -9.91 48.30 -2.24
N GLN A 276 -10.16 48.68 -0.99
CA GLN A 276 -10.75 49.97 -0.67
C GLN A 276 -9.75 51.07 -1.11
N PRO A 277 -10.20 52.10 -1.85
CA PRO A 277 -9.33 53.22 -2.17
C PRO A 277 -8.91 53.89 -0.86
N ARG A 278 -7.59 54.01 -0.65
CA ARG A 278 -7.04 54.78 0.45
C ARG A 278 -7.39 56.24 0.19
N LEU A 279 -8.22 56.84 1.04
CA LEU A 279 -8.37 58.29 1.08
C LEU A 279 -7.04 58.88 1.57
N PRO A 280 -6.48 59.90 0.89
CA PRO A 280 -5.32 60.62 1.38
C PRO A 280 -5.69 61.33 2.68
N GLY A 281 -4.79 61.23 3.67
CA GLY A 281 -5.00 61.72 5.03
C GLY A 281 -5.30 63.21 5.11
N PHE A 282 -6.10 63.55 6.11
CA PHE A 282 -6.13 64.84 6.79
C PHE A 282 -5.74 64.60 8.25
#